data_AF-A0A970GDB0-F1
#
_entry.id   AF-A0A970GDB0-F1
#
_cell.length_a   1.000
_cell.length_b   1.000
_cell.length_c   1.000
_cell.angle_alpha   90.00
_cell.angle_beta   90.00
_cell.angle_gamma   90.00
#
_symmetry.space_group_name_H-M   'P 1'
#
loop_
_entity.id
_entity.type
_entity.pdbx_description
1 polymer ?
#
loop_
_entity_poly.entity_id
_entity_poly.type
_entity_poly.pdbx_seq_one_letter_code
_entity_poly.pdbx_strand_id
1 'polypeptide(L)'
;MPKKYVLQPFSIMIIMAMILGSCGFFRSPDRESCHKILPAEKVTDILTDIYLMEGYLSNRQNTLLQTRDSVEYFFAGVFSKHGVTYQEFKGAMDCYLLHPEDMEKIHEEILNRLSIKMSEAEAAHEGFLLERQQAQTKTDSLSQDSLNADGPQLFLE
;
A
#
# COMPACT_ATOMS: atom_id res chain seq x y z
N MET A 1 39.50 49.72 -10.60
CA MET A 1 38.30 50.33 -11.21
C MET A 1 37.27 49.24 -11.47
N PRO A 2 36.05 49.30 -10.89
CA PRO A 2 35.07 48.22 -11.04
C PRO A 2 34.41 48.28 -12.42
N LYS A 3 34.53 47.20 -13.20
CA LYS A 3 33.79 47.02 -14.45
C LYS A 3 32.30 46.97 -14.11
N LYS A 4 31.55 48.00 -14.52
CA LYS A 4 30.09 47.99 -14.45
C LYS A 4 29.61 47.01 -15.53
N TYR A 5 29.21 45.80 -15.13
CA TYR A 5 28.54 44.86 -16.00
C TYR A 5 27.13 45.41 -16.29
N VAL A 6 26.98 46.15 -17.39
CA VAL A 6 25.66 46.52 -17.89
C VAL A 6 25.08 45.28 -18.55
N LEU A 7 24.17 44.61 -17.83
CA LEU A 7 23.50 43.40 -18.26
C LEU A 7 22.75 43.69 -19.58
N GLN A 8 23.32 43.22 -20.68
CA GLN A 8 22.84 43.52 -22.03
C GLN A 8 21.44 42.91 -22.21
N PRO A 9 20.41 43.68 -22.61
CA PRO A 9 19.01 43.22 -22.64
C PRO A 9 18.79 42.06 -23.62
N PHE A 10 19.67 41.91 -24.61
CA PHE A 10 19.69 40.79 -25.55
C PHE A 10 19.90 39.44 -24.87
N SER A 11 20.69 39.39 -23.79
CA SER A 11 20.97 38.15 -23.06
C SER A 11 19.72 37.66 -22.30
N ILE A 12 18.92 38.60 -21.76
CA ILE A 12 17.64 38.29 -21.09
C ILE A 12 16.62 37.77 -22.10
N MET A 13 16.58 38.34 -23.31
CA MET A 13 15.67 37.92 -24.39
C MET A 13 15.94 36.48 -24.85
N ILE A 14 17.22 36.08 -24.94
CA ILE A 14 17.62 34.71 -25.32
C ILE A 14 17.27 33.71 -24.22
N ILE A 15 17.49 34.06 -22.95
CA ILE A 15 17.11 33.21 -21.80
C ILE A 15 15.59 33.05 -21.74
N MET A 16 14.82 34.12 -21.96
CA MET A 16 13.36 34.07 -22.01
C MET A 16 12.84 33.20 -23.17
N ALA A 17 13.48 33.27 -24.35
CA ALA A 17 13.14 32.43 -25.50
C ALA A 17 13.44 30.94 -25.25
N MET A 18 14.51 30.61 -24.53
CA MET A 18 14.81 29.21 -24.14
C MET A 18 13.78 28.64 -23.15
N ILE A 19 13.24 29.46 -22.25
CA ILE A 19 12.22 29.02 -21.29
C ILE A 19 10.90 28.69 -22.01
N LEU A 20 10.53 29.47 -23.04
CA LEU A 20 9.28 29.27 -23.80
C LEU A 20 9.34 28.07 -24.76
N GLY A 21 10.52 27.59 -25.14
CA GLY A 21 10.70 26.42 -26.03
C GLY A 21 10.55 25.05 -25.35
N SER A 22 10.49 25.00 -24.02
CA SER A 22 10.46 23.73 -23.27
C SER A 22 9.07 23.07 -23.21
N CYS A 23 8.00 23.80 -23.53
CA CYS A 23 6.62 23.31 -23.42
C CYS A 23 6.21 22.26 -24.47
N GLY A 24 7.08 21.91 -25.43
CA GLY A 24 6.78 20.93 -26.48
C GLY A 24 7.22 19.49 -26.17
N PHE A 25 7.98 19.26 -25.09
CA PHE A 25 8.63 17.96 -24.84
C PHE A 25 7.72 16.92 -24.16
N PHE A 26 6.75 17.36 -23.36
CA PHE A 26 5.83 16.46 -22.67
C PHE A 26 4.58 16.20 -23.51
N ARG A 27 4.69 15.30 -24.49
CA ARG A 27 3.50 14.68 -25.09
C ARG A 27 3.19 13.41 -24.32
N SER A 28 2.09 13.41 -23.57
CA SER A 28 1.65 12.21 -22.86
C SER A 28 1.25 11.11 -23.85
N PRO A 29 1.52 9.83 -23.54
CA PRO A 29 0.95 8.72 -24.28
C PRO A 29 -0.58 8.79 -24.21
N ASP A 30 -1.29 8.16 -25.15
CA ASP A 30 -2.74 8.13 -25.12
C ASP A 30 -3.28 7.25 -23.97
N ARG A 31 -4.43 7.60 -23.38
CA ARG A 31 -5.04 6.87 -22.25
C ARG A 31 -5.32 5.41 -22.57
N GLU A 32 -5.74 5.12 -23.80
CA GLU A 32 -6.02 3.75 -24.24
C GLU A 32 -4.73 2.91 -24.27
N SER A 33 -3.58 3.55 -24.52
CA SER A 33 -2.28 2.90 -24.46
C SER A 33 -1.92 2.45 -23.05
N CYS A 34 -2.29 3.21 -22.01
CA CYS A 34 -2.01 2.82 -20.62
C CYS A 34 -2.80 1.55 -20.25
N HIS A 35 -4.10 1.53 -20.57
CA HIS A 35 -4.97 0.38 -20.31
C HIS A 35 -4.54 -0.89 -21.05
N LYS A 36 -3.90 -0.77 -22.22
CA LYS A 36 -3.35 -1.90 -22.97
C LYS A 36 -2.15 -2.55 -22.29
N ILE A 37 -1.35 -1.78 -21.55
CA ILE A 37 -0.20 -2.32 -20.80
C ILE A 37 -0.71 -3.05 -19.57
N LEU A 38 -1.48 -2.35 -18.73
CA LEU A 38 -2.10 -2.92 -17.55
C LEU A 38 -3.37 -2.13 -17.22
N PRO A 39 -4.53 -2.78 -17.03
CA PRO A 39 -5.76 -2.07 -16.74
C PRO A 39 -5.72 -1.42 -15.36
N ALA A 40 -6.43 -0.30 -15.20
CA ALA A 40 -6.42 0.50 -13.98
C ALA A 40 -6.77 -0.33 -12.74
N GLU A 41 -7.80 -1.19 -12.84
CA GLU A 41 -8.22 -2.09 -11.76
C GLU A 41 -7.09 -3.00 -11.28
N LYS A 42 -6.28 -3.52 -12.20
CA LYS A 42 -5.16 -4.41 -11.88
C LYS A 42 -3.97 -3.65 -11.29
N VAL A 43 -3.75 -2.41 -11.72
CA VAL A 43 -2.79 -1.50 -11.06
C VAL A 43 -3.25 -1.22 -9.62
N THR A 44 -4.53 -0.93 -9.42
CA THR A 44 -5.14 -0.72 -8.10
C THR A 44 -4.96 -1.95 -7.20
N ASP A 45 -5.21 -3.16 -7.69
CA ASP A 45 -4.99 -4.42 -6.95
C ASP A 45 -3.53 -4.56 -6.48
N ILE A 46 -2.58 -4.35 -7.39
CA ILE A 46 -1.15 -4.47 -7.10
C ILE A 46 -0.71 -3.41 -6.08
N LEU A 47 -1.08 -2.15 -6.28
CA LEU A 47 -0.72 -1.06 -5.36
C LEU A 47 -1.34 -1.25 -3.97
N THR A 48 -2.57 -1.77 -3.89
CA THR A 48 -3.22 -2.10 -2.62
C THR A 48 -2.39 -3.12 -1.83
N ASP A 49 -1.94 -4.20 -2.49
CA ASP A 49 -1.10 -5.22 -1.85
C ASP A 49 0.29 -4.69 -1.48
N ILE A 50 0.89 -3.84 -2.31
CA ILE A 50 2.16 -3.17 -2.01
C ILE A 50 2.02 -2.34 -0.73
N TYR A 51 0.98 -1.51 -0.60
CA TYR A 51 0.80 -0.66 0.59
C TYR A 51 0.50 -1.46 1.85
N LEU A 52 -0.26 -2.57 1.75
CA LEU A 52 -0.45 -3.48 2.88
C LEU A 52 0.86 -4.12 3.33
N MET A 53 1.70 -4.55 2.38
CA MET A 53 3.02 -5.11 2.67
C MET A 53 3.95 -4.07 3.28
N GLU A 54 3.98 -2.85 2.75
CA GLU A 54 4.74 -1.74 3.33
C GLU A 54 4.28 -1.40 4.75
N GLY A 55 2.97 -1.35 5.00
CA GLY A 55 2.41 -1.14 6.34
C GLY A 55 2.84 -2.22 7.33
N TYR A 56 2.77 -3.49 6.92
CA TYR A 56 3.24 -4.62 7.72
C TYR A 56 4.73 -4.52 8.06
N LEU A 57 5.56 -4.16 7.07
CA LEU A 57 7.01 -4.07 7.22
C LEU A 57 7.44 -2.83 8.02
N SER A 58 6.74 -1.71 7.86
CA SER A 58 6.97 -0.47 8.62
C SER A 58 6.81 -0.71 10.13
N ASN A 59 5.82 -1.52 10.53
CA ASN A 59 5.59 -1.85 11.94
C ASN A 59 6.65 -2.82 12.53
N ARG A 60 7.52 -3.40 11.70
CA ARG A 60 8.55 -4.39 12.08
C ARG A 60 9.97 -3.81 12.06
N GLN A 61 10.11 -2.47 12.02
CA GLN A 61 11.38 -1.74 11.91
C GLN A 61 12.50 -2.32 12.78
N ASN A 62 13.52 -2.93 12.15
CA ASN A 62 14.95 -2.59 12.32
C ASN A 62 15.93 -3.55 11.62
N THR A 63 15.53 -4.76 11.20
CA THR A 63 16.50 -5.74 10.66
C THR A 63 16.53 -5.86 9.13
N LEU A 64 15.49 -5.40 8.42
CA LEU A 64 15.36 -5.57 6.96
C LEU A 64 15.76 -4.34 6.12
N LEU A 65 15.90 -3.16 6.76
CA LEU A 65 16.12 -1.90 6.05
C LEU A 65 17.55 -1.67 5.54
N GLN A 66 18.50 -2.54 5.90
CA GLN A 66 19.90 -2.38 5.47
C GLN A 66 20.19 -2.92 4.07
N THR A 67 19.28 -3.71 3.49
CA THR A 67 19.39 -4.17 2.11
C THR A 67 18.09 -3.83 1.39
N ARG A 68 17.94 -2.55 1.03
CA ARG A 68 16.93 -2.15 0.04
C ARG A 68 17.40 -2.68 -1.32
N ASP A 69 17.14 -3.97 -1.55
CA ASP A 69 17.18 -4.52 -2.90
C ASP A 69 16.19 -3.75 -3.79
N SER A 70 16.32 -3.89 -5.11
CA SER A 70 15.46 -3.21 -6.07
C SER A 70 13.97 -3.47 -5.77
N VAL A 71 13.11 -2.50 -6.11
CA VAL A 71 11.64 -2.62 -6.00
C VAL A 71 11.14 -3.93 -6.64
N GLU A 72 11.76 -4.32 -7.76
CA GLU A 72 11.53 -5.58 -8.45
C GLU A 72 11.73 -6.80 -7.55
N TYR A 73 12.83 -6.87 -6.81
CA TYR A 73 13.11 -8.00 -5.91
C TYR A 73 12.24 -7.95 -4.66
N PHE A 74 12.12 -6.76 -4.05
CA PHE A 74 11.41 -6.59 -2.79
C PHE A 74 9.91 -6.91 -2.90
N PHE A 75 9.28 -6.57 -4.03
CA PHE A 75 7.87 -6.87 -4.32
C PHE A 75 7.67 -8.01 -5.34
N ALA A 76 8.70 -8.82 -5.60
CA ALA A 76 8.62 -9.94 -6.54
C ALA A 76 7.44 -10.88 -6.24
N GLY A 77 7.18 -11.14 -4.96
CA GLY A 77 6.04 -11.95 -4.51
C GLY A 77 4.68 -11.33 -4.86
N VAL A 78 4.55 -10.00 -4.77
CA VAL A 78 3.33 -9.28 -5.14
C VAL A 78 3.12 -9.35 -6.65
N PHE A 79 4.16 -9.06 -7.43
CA PHE A 79 4.10 -9.16 -8.90
C PHE A 79 3.74 -10.59 -9.36
N SER A 80 4.35 -11.60 -8.73
CA SER A 80 4.03 -13.01 -8.99
C SER A 80 2.59 -13.36 -8.62
N LYS A 81 2.05 -12.84 -7.50
CA LYS A 81 0.67 -13.07 -7.08
C LYS A 81 -0.34 -12.55 -8.12
N HIS A 82 -0.02 -11.42 -8.75
CA HIS A 82 -0.88 -10.78 -9.76
C HIS A 82 -0.62 -11.26 -11.20
N GLY A 83 0.40 -12.11 -11.40
CA GLY A 83 0.81 -12.57 -12.72
C GLY A 83 1.24 -11.42 -13.63
N VAL A 84 2.02 -10.48 -13.09
CA VAL A 84 2.51 -9.29 -13.78
C VAL A 84 4.02 -9.22 -13.62
N THR A 85 4.73 -8.78 -14.65
CA THR A 85 6.17 -8.49 -14.58
C THR A 85 6.42 -7.09 -14.03
N TYR A 86 7.57 -6.87 -13.40
CA TYR A 86 7.95 -5.53 -12.92
C TYR A 86 7.93 -4.48 -14.06
N GLN A 87 8.29 -4.89 -15.27
CA GLN A 87 8.40 -4.05 -16.45
C GLN A 87 7.02 -3.62 -16.97
N GLU A 88 6.04 -4.53 -16.97
CA GLU A 88 4.64 -4.20 -17.28
C GLU A 88 4.06 -3.23 -16.25
N PHE A 89 4.26 -3.51 -14.96
CA PHE A 89 3.81 -2.62 -13.88
C PHE A 89 4.46 -1.24 -13.99
N LYS A 90 5.79 -1.19 -14.16
CA LYS A 90 6.53 0.06 -14.31
C LYS A 90 6.06 0.86 -15.53
N GLY A 91 5.89 0.19 -16.67
CA GLY A 91 5.41 0.82 -17.90
C GLY A 91 3.99 1.39 -17.75
N ALA A 92 3.11 0.66 -17.07
CA ALA A 92 1.77 1.15 -16.75
C ALA A 92 1.81 2.35 -15.80
N MET A 93 2.62 2.28 -14.73
CA MET A 93 2.79 3.39 -13.78
C MET A 93 3.35 4.65 -14.45
N ASP A 94 4.39 4.53 -15.27
CA ASP A 94 4.94 5.65 -16.02
C ASP A 94 3.87 6.32 -16.92
N CYS A 95 2.90 5.54 -17.41
CA CYS A 95 1.78 6.01 -18.22
C CYS A 95 0.68 6.68 -17.37
N TYR A 96 0.21 6.03 -16.30
CA TYR A 96 -0.83 6.56 -15.41
C TYR A 96 -0.39 7.83 -14.67
N LEU A 97 0.90 7.96 -14.35
CA LEU A 97 1.45 9.19 -13.74
C LEU A 97 1.36 10.42 -14.66
N LEU A 98 1.23 10.21 -15.98
CA LEU A 98 1.00 11.29 -16.96
C LEU A 98 -0.50 11.61 -17.15
N HIS A 99 -1.39 10.86 -16.49
CA HIS A 99 -2.84 10.98 -16.57
C HIS A 99 -3.44 11.21 -15.17
N PRO A 100 -3.39 12.44 -14.65
CA PRO A 100 -3.71 12.73 -13.25
C PRO A 100 -5.13 12.29 -12.86
N GLU A 101 -6.12 12.47 -13.74
CA GLU A 101 -7.50 12.03 -13.48
C GLU A 101 -7.64 10.51 -13.32
N ASP A 102 -6.87 9.72 -14.08
CA ASP A 102 -6.94 8.27 -14.00
C ASP A 102 -6.17 7.78 -12.76
N MET A 103 -5.05 8.43 -12.44
CA MET A 103 -4.29 8.14 -11.22
C MET A 103 -5.05 8.53 -9.94
N GLU A 104 -5.79 9.63 -9.96
CA GLU A 104 -6.68 10.04 -8.87
C GLU A 104 -7.73 8.96 -8.58
N LYS A 105 -8.41 8.46 -9.62
CA LYS A 105 -9.36 7.35 -9.48
C LYS A 105 -8.73 6.07 -8.93
N ILE A 106 -7.51 5.74 -9.38
CA ILE A 106 -6.77 4.60 -8.83
C ILE A 106 -6.53 4.79 -7.33
N HIS A 107 -6.10 5.99 -6.91
CA HIS A 107 -5.88 6.28 -5.50
C HIS A 107 -7.16 6.26 -4.66
N GLU A 108 -8.25 6.85 -5.14
CA GLU A 108 -9.55 6.80 -4.46
C GLU A 108 -10.01 5.36 -4.25
N GLU A 109 -9.88 4.52 -5.27
CA GLU A 109 -10.26 3.12 -5.19
C GLU A 109 -9.33 2.32 -4.25
N ILE A 110 -8.03 2.60 -4.22
CA ILE A 110 -7.12 2.01 -3.23
C ILE A 110 -7.58 2.37 -1.81
N LEU A 111 -7.89 3.64 -1.54
CA LEU A 111 -8.34 4.08 -0.22
C LEU A 111 -9.65 3.39 0.18
N ASN A 112 -10.59 3.26 -0.75
CA ASN A 112 -11.84 2.54 -0.55
C ASN A 112 -11.59 1.07 -0.17
N ARG A 113 -10.75 0.36 -0.93
CA ARG A 113 -10.41 -1.05 -0.67
C ARG A 113 -9.70 -1.25 0.67
N LEU A 114 -8.78 -0.35 1.02
CA LEU A 114 -8.10 -0.40 2.32
C LEU A 114 -9.07 -0.16 3.47
N SER A 115 -10.00 0.79 3.32
CA SER A 115 -11.04 1.07 4.32
C SER A 115 -11.94 -0.15 4.55
N ILE A 116 -12.39 -0.80 3.47
CA ILE A 116 -13.20 -2.02 3.54
C ILE A 116 -12.43 -3.12 4.27
N LYS A 117 -11.17 -3.38 3.86
CA LYS A 117 -10.32 -4.40 4.49
C LYS A 117 -10.08 -4.14 5.97
N MET A 118 -9.94 -2.87 6.37
CA MET A 118 -9.78 -2.48 7.76
C MET A 118 -11.05 -2.79 8.56
N SER A 119 -12.22 -2.41 8.05
CA SER A 119 -13.51 -2.72 8.68
C SER A 119 -13.75 -4.24 8.79
N GLU A 120 -13.41 -5.00 7.75
CA GLU A 120 -13.49 -6.48 7.77
C GLU A 120 -12.55 -7.08 8.83
N ALA A 121 -11.32 -6.58 8.93
CA ALA A 121 -10.34 -7.05 9.90
C ALA A 121 -10.77 -6.75 11.35
N GLU A 122 -11.38 -5.59 11.60
CA GLU A 122 -11.93 -5.22 12.91
C GLU A 122 -13.10 -6.15 13.29
N ALA A 123 -14.06 -6.35 12.40
CA ALA A 123 -15.19 -7.25 12.63
C ALA A 123 -14.73 -8.70 12.88
N ALA A 124 -13.74 -9.18 12.11
CA ALA A 124 -13.17 -10.51 12.30
C ALA A 124 -12.44 -10.63 13.65
N HIS A 125 -11.73 -9.58 14.08
CA HIS A 125 -11.07 -9.54 15.37
C HIS A 125 -12.08 -9.61 16.52
N GLU A 126 -13.16 -8.83 16.47
CA GLU A 126 -14.23 -8.85 17.47
C GLU A 126 -14.91 -10.22 17.57
N GLY A 127 -15.25 -10.83 16.42
CA GLY A 127 -15.83 -12.17 16.38
C GLY A 127 -14.92 -13.21 17.05
N PHE A 128 -13.62 -13.16 16.76
CA PHE A 128 -12.63 -14.04 17.36
C PHE A 128 -12.51 -13.85 18.89
N LEU A 129 -12.61 -12.61 19.40
CA LEU A 129 -12.58 -12.36 20.84
C LEU A 129 -13.80 -12.95 21.55
N LEU A 130 -14.99 -12.85 20.96
CA LEU A 130 -16.21 -13.43 21.51
C LEU A 130 -16.13 -14.96 21.56
N GLU A 131 -15.64 -15.60 20.51
CA GLU A 131 -15.42 -17.06 20.49
C GLU A 131 -14.44 -17.50 21.59
N ARG A 132 -13.34 -16.75 21.78
CA ARG A 132 -12.36 -17.05 22.85
C ARG A 132 -12.95 -16.89 24.24
N GLN A 133 -13.76 -15.87 24.48
CA GLN A 133 -14.42 -15.66 25.77
C GLN A 133 -15.38 -16.81 26.09
N GLN A 134 -16.18 -17.24 25.11
CA GLN A 134 -17.11 -18.37 25.26
C GLN A 134 -16.39 -19.71 25.49
N ALA A 135 -15.29 -19.94 24.77
CA ALA A 135 -14.47 -21.12 24.97
C ALA A 135 -13.88 -21.17 26.39
N GLN A 136 -13.42 -20.02 26.92
CA GLN A 136 -12.90 -19.89 28.28
C GLN A 136 -13.98 -20.11 29.34
N THR A 137 -15.17 -19.51 29.17
CA THR A 137 -16.27 -19.68 30.14
C THR A 137 -16.72 -21.14 30.24
N LYS A 138 -16.66 -21.88 29.13
CA LYS A 138 -16.99 -23.30 29.10
C LYS A 138 -15.91 -24.17 29.76
N THR A 139 -14.63 -23.85 29.62
CA THR A 139 -13.55 -24.57 30.34
C THR A 139 -13.56 -24.29 31.84
N ASP A 140 -13.93 -23.08 32.25
CA ASP A 140 -14.00 -22.70 33.66
C ASP A 140 -15.18 -23.38 34.37
N SER A 141 -16.33 -23.51 33.70
CA SER A 141 -17.49 -24.24 34.24
C SER A 141 -17.23 -25.75 34.36
N LEU A 142 -16.53 -26.37 33.39
CA LEU A 142 -16.10 -27.78 33.50
C LEU A 142 -15.07 -28.00 34.63
N SER A 143 -14.22 -27.02 34.92
CA SER A 143 -13.24 -27.10 36.00
C SER A 143 -13.89 -26.96 37.38
N GLN A 144 -14.88 -26.06 37.54
CA GLN A 144 -15.65 -25.93 38.78
C GLN A 144 -16.52 -27.15 39.10
N ASP A 145 -17.10 -27.81 38.09
CA ASP A 145 -17.84 -29.07 38.29
C ASP A 145 -16.93 -30.22 38.73
N SER A 146 -15.69 -30.28 38.24
CA SER A 146 -14.71 -31.28 38.68
C SER A 146 -14.16 -31.05 40.10
N LEU A 147 -14.10 -29.80 40.56
CA LEU A 147 -13.66 -29.43 41.91
C LEU A 147 -14.76 -29.61 42.98
N ASN A 148 -16.03 -29.54 42.59
CA ASN A 148 -17.17 -29.77 43.49
C ASN A 148 -17.58 -31.25 43.63
N ALA A 149 -17.08 -32.13 42.75
CA ALA A 149 -17.36 -33.57 42.80
C ALA A 149 -16.59 -34.32 43.92
N ASP A 150 -15.53 -33.72 44.47
CA ASP A 150 -14.74 -34.25 45.61
C ASP A 150 -14.97 -33.43 46.91
N GLY A 151 -16.23 -33.03 47.16
CA GLY A 151 -16.64 -32.47 48.45
C GLY A 151 -16.61 -33.54 49.56
N PRO A 152 -16.16 -33.19 50.79
CA PRO A 152 -15.82 -34.16 51.84
C PRO A 152 -17.02 -35.03 52.21
N GLN A 153 -16.86 -36.36 52.09
CA GLN A 153 -17.77 -37.29 52.74
C GLN A 153 -17.70 -37.05 54.24
N LEU A 154 -18.76 -36.45 54.75
CA LEU A 154 -19.07 -36.26 56.15
C LEU A 154 -19.16 -37.66 56.80
N PHE A 155 -18.05 -38.15 57.38
CA PHE A 155 -18.08 -39.29 58.27
C PHE A 155 -18.74 -38.84 59.58
N LEU A 156 -20.05 -39.05 59.67
CA LEU A 156 -20.76 -39.21 60.94
C LEU A 156 -20.75 -40.69 61.27
N GLU A 157 -19.89 -41.12 62.20
CA GLU A 157 -20.14 -42.20 63.17
C GLU A 157 -19.13 -42.12 64.32
#